data_AF-A0A8T4GB84-F1
#
_entry.id   AF-A0A8T4GB84-F1
#
_cell.length_a   1.000
_cell.length_b   1.000
_cell.length_c   1.000
_cell.angle_alpha   90.00
_cell.angle_beta   90.00
_cell.angle_gamma   90.00
#
_symmetry.space_group_name_H-M   'P 1'
#
loop_
_entity.id
_entity.type
_entity.pdbx_description
1 polymer ?
#
loop_
_entity_poly.entity_id
_entity_poly.type
_entity_poly.pdbx_seq_one_letter_code
_entity_poly.pdbx_strand_id
1 'polypeptide(L)'
;MRVREMIGKGLFKVDDYARFGRFVEELSKAGAYLISYVPKTNQILVFAKRSDVEHIKTILDGKEYKEISLRGTLVMFRVKW
;
A
#
# COMPACT_ATOMS: atom_id res chain seq x y z
N MET A 1 -4.56 39.26 -6.03
CA MET A 1 -4.89 37.88 -5.60
C MET A 1 -4.88 36.99 -6.85
N ARG A 2 -3.84 36.18 -7.07
CA ARG A 2 -3.76 35.26 -8.22
C ARG A 2 -3.90 33.84 -7.69
N VAL A 3 -5.03 33.20 -8.01
CA VAL A 3 -5.22 31.76 -7.82
C VAL A 3 -4.38 31.06 -8.90
N ARG A 4 -3.09 30.88 -8.62
CA ARG A 4 -2.21 30.03 -9.44
C ARG A 4 -2.07 28.67 -8.76
N GLU A 5 -2.55 27.66 -9.46
CA GLU A 5 -2.00 26.29 -9.47
C GLU A 5 -2.04 25.51 -8.15
N MET A 6 -3.20 24.91 -7.85
CA MET A 6 -3.29 23.74 -6.96
C MET A 6 -3.94 22.53 -7.65
N ILE A 7 -3.76 22.39 -8.97
CA ILE A 7 -4.13 21.16 -9.68
C ILE A 7 -2.84 20.36 -9.84
N GLY A 8 -2.56 19.42 -8.93
CA GLY A 8 -1.47 18.47 -9.12
C GLY A 8 -0.66 18.01 -7.91
N LYS A 9 -1.07 18.25 -6.65
CA LYS A 9 -0.40 17.61 -5.48
C LYS A 9 -0.77 16.13 -5.26
N GLY A 10 -1.38 15.47 -6.25
CA GLY A 10 -1.84 14.09 -6.16
C GLY A 10 -1.73 13.29 -7.45
N LEU A 11 -0.98 13.77 -8.44
CA LEU A 11 -0.75 13.03 -9.68
C LEU A 11 0.43 12.09 -9.45
N PHE A 12 0.13 10.82 -9.22
CA PHE A 12 1.06 9.73 -9.52
C PHE A 12 1.60 10.00 -10.94
N LYS A 13 2.92 9.99 -11.13
CA LYS A 13 3.48 10.02 -12.47
C LYS A 13 3.04 8.73 -13.19
N VAL A 14 2.97 8.73 -14.53
CA VAL A 14 2.55 7.54 -15.30
C VAL A 14 3.33 6.28 -14.89
N ASP A 15 4.63 6.44 -14.62
CA ASP A 15 5.50 5.36 -14.13
C ASP A 15 5.12 4.87 -12.72
N ASP A 16 4.57 5.75 -11.88
CA ASP A 16 4.10 5.38 -10.54
C ASP A 16 2.83 4.53 -10.61
N TYR A 17 1.97 4.70 -11.62
CA TYR A 17 0.79 3.83 -11.79
C TYR A 17 1.19 2.41 -12.18
N ALA A 18 2.15 2.24 -13.08
CA ALA A 18 2.66 0.93 -13.46
C ALA A 18 3.39 0.24 -12.29
N ARG A 19 4.19 1.00 -11.54
CA ARG A 19 4.87 0.51 -10.32
C ARG A 19 3.88 0.13 -9.23
N PHE A 20 2.86 0.95 -9.02
CA PHE A 20 1.77 0.67 -8.07
C PHE A 20 0.97 -0.57 -8.49
N GLY A 21 0.61 -0.68 -9.78
CA GLY A 21 -0.13 -1.82 -10.31
C GLY A 21 0.60 -3.15 -10.09
N ARG A 22 1.90 -3.21 -10.42
CA ARG A 22 2.72 -4.40 -10.16
C ARG A 22 2.78 -4.75 -8.67
N PHE A 23 2.98 -3.75 -7.82
CA PHE A 23 3.01 -3.95 -6.37
C PHE A 23 1.68 -4.49 -5.82
N VAL A 24 0.55 -3.94 -6.28
CA VAL A 24 -0.79 -4.42 -5.92
C VAL A 24 -1.02 -5.86 -6.39
N GLU A 25 -0.58 -6.20 -7.60
CA GLU A 25 -0.68 -7.56 -8.15
C GLU A 25 0.13 -8.57 -7.33
N GLU A 26 1.37 -8.25 -6.97
CA GLU A 26 2.23 -9.08 -6.12
C GLU A 26 1.61 -9.31 -4.74
N LEU A 27 1.13 -8.25 -4.09
CA LEU A 27 0.44 -8.35 -2.81
C LEU A 27 -0.82 -9.21 -2.88
N SER A 28 -1.60 -9.07 -3.96
CA SER A 28 -2.80 -9.89 -4.17
C SER A 28 -2.45 -11.37 -4.33
N LYS A 29 -1.42 -11.69 -5.13
CA LYS A 29 -0.91 -13.07 -5.26
C LYS A 29 -0.37 -13.64 -3.94
N ALA A 30 0.18 -12.78 -3.09
CA ALA A 30 0.68 -13.15 -1.76
C ALA A 30 -0.43 -13.30 -0.70
N GLY A 31 -1.71 -13.08 -1.02
CA GLY A 31 -2.83 -13.31 -0.10
C GLY A 31 -3.45 -12.05 0.52
N ALA A 32 -3.08 -10.85 0.04
CA ALA A 32 -3.77 -9.63 0.45
C ALA A 32 -5.20 -9.62 -0.11
N TYR A 33 -6.20 -9.38 0.75
CA TYR A 33 -7.61 -9.33 0.35
C TYR A 33 -8.15 -7.90 0.23
N LEU A 34 -7.46 -6.92 0.82
CA LEU A 34 -7.78 -5.50 0.65
C LEU A 34 -6.47 -4.70 0.60
N ILE A 35 -6.34 -3.86 -0.42
CA ILE A 35 -5.22 -2.95 -0.60
C ILE A 35 -5.79 -1.55 -0.85
N SER A 36 -5.40 -0.59 -0.03
CA SER A 36 -5.92 0.78 -0.10
C SER A 36 -4.81 1.81 -0.01
N TYR A 37 -4.78 2.74 -0.96
CA TYR A 37 -3.85 3.86 -0.94
C TYR A 37 -4.47 5.06 -0.23
N VAL A 38 -3.70 5.69 0.66
CA VAL A 38 -4.09 6.88 1.43
C VAL A 38 -3.25 8.07 0.95
N PRO A 39 -3.75 8.92 0.05
CA PRO A 39 -2.96 9.98 -0.59
C PRO A 39 -2.40 10.99 0.40
N LYS A 40 -3.17 11.33 1.44
CA LYS A 40 -2.80 12.36 2.42
C LYS A 40 -1.51 12.02 3.18
N THR A 41 -1.29 10.75 3.46
CA THR A 41 -0.12 10.26 4.22
C THR A 41 0.86 9.50 3.34
N ASN A 42 0.58 9.38 2.03
CA ASN A 42 1.35 8.61 1.07
C ASN A 42 1.64 7.18 1.59
N GLN A 43 0.58 6.48 1.99
CA GLN A 43 0.64 5.16 2.60
C GLN A 43 -0.23 4.17 1.86
N ILE A 44 0.17 2.91 1.87
CA ILE A 44 -0.64 1.78 1.43
C ILE A 44 -0.99 0.94 2.65
N LEU A 45 -2.28 0.67 2.80
CA LEU A 45 -2.82 -0.26 3.78
C LEU A 45 -3.04 -1.59 3.08
N VAL A 46 -2.38 -2.63 3.57
CA VAL A 46 -2.50 -4.01 3.07
C VAL A 46 -3.12 -4.85 4.16
N PHE A 47 -4.25 -5.48 3.88
CA PHE A 47 -4.90 -6.40 4.80
C PHE A 47 -4.76 -7.83 4.30
N ALA A 48 -4.36 -8.72 5.20
CA ALA A 48 -4.16 -10.13 4.91
C ALA A 48 -4.64 -10.99 6.10
N LYS A 49 -4.80 -12.29 5.85
CA LYS A 49 -4.97 -13.26 6.93
C LYS A 49 -3.60 -13.56 7.55
N ARG A 50 -3.60 -14.00 8.82
CA ARG A 50 -2.39 -14.36 9.57
C ARG A 50 -1.60 -15.50 8.89
N SER A 51 -2.28 -16.38 8.15
CA SER A 51 -1.66 -17.45 7.35
C SER A 51 -0.75 -16.94 6.24
N ASP A 52 -0.98 -15.71 5.76
CA ASP A 52 -0.32 -15.16 4.57
C ASP A 52 0.74 -14.12 4.92
N VAL A 53 0.95 -13.84 6.22
CA VAL A 53 1.83 -12.77 6.73
C VAL A 53 3.25 -12.88 6.19
N GLU A 54 3.83 -14.09 6.17
CA GLU A 54 5.21 -14.26 5.72
C GLU A 54 5.35 -14.03 4.21
N HIS A 55 4.36 -14.43 3.40
CA HIS A 55 4.35 -14.12 1.97
C HIS A 55 4.24 -12.60 1.72
N ILE A 56 3.39 -11.91 2.49
CA ILE A 56 3.28 -10.45 2.41
C ILE A 56 4.60 -9.78 2.79
N LYS A 57 5.25 -10.22 3.87
CA LYS A 57 6.55 -9.67 4.30
C LYS A 57 7.63 -9.81 3.23
N THR A 58 7.64 -10.92 2.48
CA THR A 58 8.56 -11.08 1.34
C THR A 58 8.36 -10.00 0.27
N ILE A 59 7.11 -9.65 -0.06
CA ILE A 59 6.82 -8.57 -1.03
C ILE A 59 7.15 -7.18 -0.45
N LEU A 60 7.06 -7.03 0.86
CA LEU A 60 7.39 -5.79 1.57
C LEU A 60 8.89 -5.65 1.88
N ASP A 61 9.73 -6.60 1.47
CA ASP A 61 11.17 -6.52 1.72
C ASP A 61 11.77 -5.24 1.11
N GLY A 62 12.66 -4.58 1.86
CA GLY A 62 13.19 -3.27 1.51
C GLY A 62 12.19 -2.10 1.58
N LYS A 63 10.94 -2.30 2.03
CA LYS A 63 9.97 -1.21 2.27
C LYS A 63 9.87 -0.84 3.74
N GLU A 64 9.62 0.44 4.01
CA GLU A 64 9.27 0.90 5.36
C GLU A 64 7.80 0.57 5.65
N TYR A 65 7.55 -0.33 6.61
CA TYR A 65 6.18 -0.68 7.01
C TYR A 65 6.02 -0.90 8.52
N LYS A 66 4.77 -0.88 8.98
CA LYS A 66 4.37 -1.33 10.32
C LYS A 66 3.32 -2.43 10.21
N GLU A 67 3.58 -3.56 10.86
CA GLU A 67 2.59 -4.62 11.05
C GLU A 67 1.69 -4.29 12.24
N ILE A 68 0.39 -4.44 12.07
CA ILE A 68 -0.64 -4.19 13.08
C ILE A 68 -1.54 -5.42 13.12
N SER A 69 -1.46 -6.19 14.22
CA SER A 69 -2.39 -7.28 14.48
C SER A 69 -3.78 -6.72 14.74
N LEU A 70 -4.78 -7.18 13.98
CA LEU A 70 -6.19 -6.87 14.20
C LEU A 70 -6.86 -8.01 15.00
N ARG A 71 -8.11 -7.83 15.41
CA ARG A 71 -8.86 -8.88 16.13
C ARG A 71 -9.00 -10.12 15.24
N GLY A 72 -8.79 -11.30 15.82
CA GLY A 72 -8.94 -12.58 15.15
C GLY A 72 -7.77 -12.92 14.23
N THR A 73 -8.07 -13.38 13.02
CA THR A 73 -7.09 -13.91 12.06
C THR A 73 -6.55 -12.85 11.10
N LEU A 74 -6.85 -11.57 11.32
CA LEU A 74 -6.50 -10.49 10.40
C LEU A 74 -5.26 -9.72 10.86
N VAL A 75 -4.45 -9.34 9.88
CA VAL A 75 -3.27 -8.48 10.06
C VAL A 75 -3.33 -7.37 9.02
N MET A 76 -2.89 -6.17 9.42
CA MET A 76 -2.76 -5.03 8.53
C MET A 76 -1.30 -4.58 8.50
N PHE A 77 -0.78 -4.32 7.29
CA PHE A 77 0.49 -3.66 7.09
C PHE A 77 0.23 -2.23 6.62
N ARG A 78 0.83 -1.27 7.32
CA ARG A 78 0.87 0.12 6.88
C ARG A 78 2.23 0.39 6.26
N VAL A 79 2.27 0.47 4.94
CA VAL A 79 3.47 0.61 4.12
C VAL A 79 3.60 2.06 3.67
N LYS A 80 4.79 2.63 3.73
CA LYS A 80 5.09 3.94 3.16
C LYS A 80 5.30 3.79 1.65
N TRP A 81 4.64 4.63 0.86
CA TRP A 81 4.72 4.61 -0.60
C TRP A 81 5.64 5.72 -1.14
#